data_AF-A0A9D4PYV0-F1
#
_entry.id   AF-A0A9D4PYV0-F1
#
_cell.length_a   1.000
_cell.length_b   1.000
_cell.length_c   1.000
_cell.angle_alpha   90.00
_cell.angle_beta   90.00
_cell.angle_gamma   90.00
#
_symmetry.space_group_name_H-M   'P 1'
#
loop_
_entity.id
_entity.type
_entity.pdbx_description
1 polymer ?
#
loop_
_entity_poly.entity_id
_entity_poly.type
_entity_poly.pdbx_seq_one_letter_code
_entity_poly.pdbx_strand_id
1 'polypeptide(L)'
;MYREVGDSYTTVTSYVDQLHDAAFFPTVQSVMLKSRFSLSVLKPNASVAVLSSWDLLKDAQGHDGQTYSVFQKTPPFSVHQVAVAVTTLPKATDGFTTLHAHAANMPRLQHLLEFCTNVVEMAAEATGISFPNKGLDVLALHRFPRPCHSTWKLVVVRAGTFKANAAGGLHTNLGRPYLRLTIELLSTWFGNMVTVGTWLDRGLAVLYAIKVLKLAKPQWLLDDILHLYRFVALSSVDLGPTHEKVLYDYELPITAVSLLAMFRFAVGQDSFKAATTNFLKKTGRDDVVEQDFWDSLKASSSTEDIANYTLVWRQHSGYPLLKVVREDAETVHVVQEPFFCLSCHDSRSRAGTQDQQQSPPATIWPIPITLSYASEPQKIDVTAVVWMVSPEVTLKAPNAHFDDWVLLNVGNEGLYRVDYEDSNWSHLIRQLQNDSSVIPVANRAQIIDNLFHLALAGYRQV
;
A
#
# COMPACT_ATOMS: atom_id res chain seq x y z
N MET A 1 -16.14 6.96 -21.96
CA MET A 1 -15.80 5.85 -22.90
C MET A 1 -14.54 6.24 -23.68
N TYR A 2 -13.56 5.35 -23.75
CA TYR A 2 -12.34 5.52 -24.55
C TYR A 2 -12.45 4.72 -25.85
N ARG A 3 -12.05 5.33 -26.97
CA ARG A 3 -12.08 4.72 -28.29
C ARG A 3 -10.70 4.83 -28.93
N GLU A 4 -10.15 3.70 -29.35
CA GLU A 4 -8.93 3.62 -30.15
C GLU A 4 -9.27 2.98 -31.50
N VAL A 5 -8.97 3.71 -32.58
CA VAL A 5 -9.14 3.24 -33.96
C VAL A 5 -7.75 3.24 -34.59
N GLY A 6 -7.30 2.08 -35.03
CA GLY A 6 -6.14 1.93 -35.90
C GLY A 6 -6.58 1.48 -37.29
N ASP A 7 -5.63 1.44 -38.23
CA ASP A 7 -5.91 1.12 -39.65
C ASP A 7 -6.58 -0.25 -39.85
N SER A 8 -6.40 -1.20 -38.93
CA SER A 8 -6.93 -2.57 -39.01
C SER A 8 -7.67 -3.04 -37.76
N TYR A 9 -7.94 -2.15 -36.79
CA TYR A 9 -8.64 -2.54 -35.56
C TYR A 9 -9.45 -1.40 -34.97
N THR A 10 -10.51 -1.74 -34.25
CA THR A 10 -11.26 -0.80 -33.42
C THR A 10 -11.42 -1.40 -32.04
N THR A 11 -11.10 -0.61 -31.02
CA THR A 11 -11.39 -0.95 -29.63
C THR A 11 -12.15 0.19 -28.97
N VAL A 12 -13.28 -0.14 -28.34
CA VAL A 12 -14.02 0.77 -27.46
C VAL A 12 -14.00 0.16 -26.07
N THR A 13 -13.58 0.91 -25.06
CA THR A 13 -13.62 0.47 -23.67
C THR A 13 -14.24 1.54 -22.77
N SER A 14 -15.05 1.11 -21.81
CA SER A 14 -15.45 1.95 -20.69
C SER A 14 -14.42 1.83 -19.57
N TYR A 15 -13.75 2.92 -19.24
CA TYR A 15 -13.18 3.10 -17.91
C TYR A 15 -14.00 4.21 -17.22
N VAL A 16 -14.25 4.06 -15.92
CA VAL A 16 -14.91 5.07 -15.11
C VAL A 16 -13.98 5.38 -13.96
N ASP A 17 -13.38 6.56 -13.98
CA ASP A 17 -12.56 6.99 -12.85
C ASP A 17 -13.41 7.21 -11.60
N GLN A 18 -12.85 6.99 -10.42
CA GLN A 18 -13.59 7.11 -9.15
C GLN A 18 -14.11 8.54 -8.89
N LEU A 19 -13.59 9.56 -9.60
CA LEU A 19 -13.83 10.96 -9.27
C LEU A 19 -14.40 11.83 -10.39
N HIS A 20 -14.32 11.44 -11.68
CA HIS A 20 -14.52 12.44 -12.77
C HIS A 20 -15.27 12.00 -14.03
N ASP A 21 -15.64 10.74 -14.22
CA ASP A 21 -16.30 10.32 -15.47
C ASP A 21 -17.77 9.95 -15.29
N ALA A 22 -18.65 10.59 -16.07
CA ALA A 22 -20.04 10.15 -16.23
C ALA A 22 -20.04 8.67 -16.66
N ALA A 23 -20.74 7.83 -15.91
CA ALA A 23 -20.83 6.41 -16.19
C ALA A 23 -21.42 6.18 -17.60
N PHE A 24 -21.02 5.08 -18.25
CA PHE A 24 -21.53 4.64 -19.56
C PHE A 24 -23.06 4.50 -19.60
N PHE A 25 -23.70 4.38 -18.43
CA PHE A 25 -25.15 4.30 -18.24
C PHE A 25 -25.56 5.13 -17.01
N PRO A 26 -26.82 5.64 -16.95
CA PRO A 26 -27.31 6.41 -15.81
C PRO A 26 -27.22 5.61 -14.51
N THR A 27 -26.60 6.19 -13.48
CA THR A 27 -26.35 5.51 -12.20
C THR A 27 -26.05 6.50 -11.08
N VAL A 28 -26.13 6.03 -9.83
CA VAL A 28 -25.66 6.78 -8.67
C VAL A 28 -24.16 6.53 -8.51
N GLN A 29 -23.36 7.57 -8.71
CA GLN A 29 -21.89 7.48 -8.63
C GLN A 29 -21.44 7.47 -7.17
N SER A 30 -21.45 6.28 -6.57
CA SER A 30 -20.89 6.05 -5.23
C SER A 30 -20.16 4.73 -5.19
N VAL A 31 -18.94 4.75 -4.64
CA VAL A 31 -18.13 3.54 -4.42
C VAL A 31 -18.75 2.64 -3.34
N MET A 32 -19.51 3.22 -2.41
CA MET A 32 -20.16 2.50 -1.31
C MET A 32 -21.49 1.85 -1.71
N LEU A 33 -22.17 2.38 -2.74
CA LEU A 33 -23.44 1.82 -3.21
C LEU A 33 -23.19 0.69 -4.21
N LYS A 34 -23.07 -0.53 -3.70
CA LYS A 34 -22.89 -1.72 -4.52
C LYS A 34 -24.21 -2.20 -5.11
N SER A 35 -24.17 -2.74 -6.32
CA SER A 35 -25.33 -3.29 -7.03
C SER A 35 -24.94 -4.50 -7.87
N ARG A 36 -25.92 -5.35 -8.20
CA ARG A 36 -25.70 -6.51 -9.07
C ARG A 36 -26.03 -6.13 -10.51
N PHE A 37 -25.12 -6.41 -11.42
CA PHE A 37 -25.27 -6.06 -12.84
C PHE A 37 -25.46 -7.32 -13.67
N SER A 38 -26.37 -7.24 -14.64
CA SER A 38 -26.53 -8.22 -15.71
C SER A 38 -26.22 -7.51 -17.02
N LEU A 39 -25.14 -7.92 -17.68
CA LEU A 39 -24.66 -7.27 -18.89
C LEU A 39 -24.82 -8.19 -20.11
N SER A 40 -25.34 -7.63 -21.20
CA SER A 40 -25.28 -8.22 -22.53
C SER A 40 -24.84 -7.17 -23.54
N VAL A 41 -24.00 -7.59 -24.49
CA VAL A 41 -23.45 -6.69 -25.52
C VAL A 41 -23.69 -7.32 -26.88
N LEU A 42 -24.35 -6.57 -27.76
CA LEU A 42 -24.55 -6.94 -29.15
C LEU A 42 -23.28 -6.64 -29.95
N LYS A 43 -22.79 -7.64 -30.70
CA LYS A 43 -21.62 -7.53 -31.57
C LYS A 43 -21.96 -7.95 -33.01
N PRO A 44 -21.27 -7.40 -34.01
CA PRO A 44 -21.57 -7.66 -35.43
C PRO A 44 -21.44 -9.14 -35.83
N ASN A 45 -20.48 -9.86 -35.26
CA ASN A 45 -20.25 -11.28 -35.50
C ASN A 45 -19.35 -11.88 -34.41
N ALA A 46 -19.13 -13.19 -34.45
CA ALA A 46 -18.34 -13.92 -33.46
C ALA A 46 -16.82 -13.59 -33.44
N SER A 47 -16.27 -12.98 -34.51
CA SER A 47 -14.84 -12.61 -34.53
C SER A 47 -14.51 -11.37 -33.69
N VAL A 48 -15.53 -10.58 -33.31
CA VAL A 48 -15.36 -9.46 -32.38
C VAL A 48 -15.40 -10.00 -30.95
N ALA A 49 -14.35 -9.73 -30.18
CA ALA A 49 -14.30 -10.07 -28.77
C ALA A 49 -15.01 -8.99 -27.95
N VAL A 50 -15.76 -9.43 -26.92
CA VAL A 50 -16.30 -8.56 -25.89
C VAL A 50 -15.74 -9.02 -24.56
N LEU A 51 -15.01 -8.12 -23.89
CA LEU A 51 -14.44 -8.31 -22.57
C LEU A 51 -15.27 -7.52 -21.57
N SER A 52 -15.32 -8.00 -20.33
CA SER A 52 -16.01 -7.29 -19.24
C SER A 52 -15.35 -7.57 -17.90
N SER A 53 -15.81 -6.87 -16.87
CA SER A 53 -15.38 -7.08 -15.49
C SER A 53 -15.82 -8.41 -14.89
N TRP A 54 -16.59 -9.25 -15.60
CA TRP A 54 -17.05 -10.53 -15.08
C TRP A 54 -17.07 -11.62 -16.15
N ASP A 55 -17.33 -12.86 -15.74
CA ASP A 55 -17.22 -14.02 -16.62
C ASP A 55 -18.32 -14.06 -17.69
N LEU A 56 -17.91 -14.36 -18.93
CA LEU A 56 -18.82 -14.63 -20.04
C LEU A 56 -19.64 -15.87 -19.71
N LEU A 57 -20.97 -15.76 -19.79
CA LEU A 57 -21.89 -16.88 -19.63
C LEU A 57 -22.02 -17.65 -20.94
N LYS A 58 -22.34 -16.94 -22.03
CA LYS A 58 -22.49 -17.52 -23.37
C LYS A 58 -22.50 -16.44 -24.45
N ASP A 59 -22.16 -16.84 -25.66
CA ASP A 59 -22.52 -16.11 -26.88
C ASP A 59 -23.83 -16.70 -27.43
N ALA A 60 -24.84 -15.84 -27.64
CA ALA A 60 -26.13 -16.20 -28.21
C ALA A 60 -26.30 -15.60 -29.61
N GLN A 61 -26.90 -16.37 -30.52
CA GLN A 61 -27.19 -15.88 -31.88
C GLN A 61 -28.24 -14.76 -31.82
N GLY A 62 -27.96 -13.66 -32.51
CA GLY A 62 -28.91 -12.56 -32.75
C GLY A 62 -29.55 -12.67 -34.12
N HIS A 63 -30.26 -11.62 -34.53
CA HIS A 63 -30.76 -11.50 -35.91
C HIS A 63 -29.63 -11.07 -36.86
N ASP A 64 -29.77 -11.39 -38.14
CA ASP A 64 -28.90 -10.92 -39.22
C ASP A 64 -27.39 -11.21 -39.03
N GLY A 65 -27.06 -12.36 -38.45
CA GLY A 65 -25.68 -12.80 -38.21
C GLY A 65 -24.97 -12.13 -37.02
N GLN A 66 -25.69 -11.26 -36.30
CA GLN A 66 -25.19 -10.63 -35.08
C GLN A 66 -25.10 -11.64 -33.93
N THR A 67 -24.31 -11.34 -32.91
CA THR A 67 -24.15 -12.19 -31.74
C THR A 67 -24.29 -11.35 -30.47
N TYR A 68 -24.93 -11.90 -29.43
CA TYR A 68 -24.98 -11.31 -28.10
C TYR A 68 -23.97 -12.01 -27.19
N SER A 69 -22.99 -11.28 -26.68
CA SER A 69 -22.16 -11.75 -25.57
C SER A 69 -22.87 -11.46 -24.26
N VAL A 70 -23.33 -12.51 -23.59
CA VAL A 70 -24.08 -12.44 -22.33
C VAL A 70 -23.14 -12.83 -21.19
N PHE A 71 -23.01 -11.96 -20.20
CA PHE A 71 -22.16 -12.16 -19.03
C PHE A 71 -22.96 -12.71 -17.85
N GLN A 72 -22.27 -13.40 -16.95
CA GLN A 72 -22.88 -13.84 -15.69
C GLN A 72 -23.29 -12.63 -14.85
N LYS A 73 -24.35 -12.78 -14.05
CA LYS A 73 -24.77 -11.74 -13.10
C LYS A 73 -23.67 -11.53 -12.06
N THR A 74 -23.26 -10.29 -11.86
CA THR A 74 -22.15 -9.96 -10.95
C THR A 74 -22.55 -10.16 -9.48
N PRO A 75 -21.58 -10.36 -8.56
CA PRO A 75 -21.79 -10.03 -7.16
C PRO A 75 -22.03 -8.51 -7.00
N PRO A 76 -22.34 -8.02 -5.79
CA PRO A 76 -22.43 -6.58 -5.55
C PRO A 76 -21.14 -5.87 -5.99
N PHE A 77 -21.24 -5.05 -7.05
CA PHE A 77 -20.16 -4.24 -7.61
C PHE A 77 -20.42 -2.77 -7.30
N SER A 78 -19.37 -2.02 -7.00
CA SER A 78 -19.40 -0.57 -7.13
C SER A 78 -19.49 -0.21 -8.62
N VAL A 79 -20.21 0.85 -8.97
CA VAL A 79 -20.49 1.14 -10.40
C VAL A 79 -19.24 1.38 -11.24
N HIS A 80 -18.18 1.96 -10.65
CA HIS A 80 -16.90 2.19 -11.31
C HIS A 80 -16.19 0.89 -11.74
N GLN A 81 -16.59 -0.26 -11.18
CA GLN A 81 -16.06 -1.57 -11.52
C GLN A 81 -16.75 -2.21 -12.74
N VAL A 82 -17.82 -1.63 -13.27
CA VAL A 82 -18.49 -2.13 -14.47
C VAL A 82 -17.72 -1.64 -15.71
N ALA A 83 -17.04 -2.57 -16.38
CA ALA A 83 -16.33 -2.29 -17.63
C ALA A 83 -16.79 -3.21 -18.76
N VAL A 84 -16.74 -2.67 -19.96
CA VAL A 84 -16.94 -3.36 -21.23
C VAL A 84 -15.82 -2.94 -22.17
N ALA A 85 -15.22 -3.88 -22.88
CA ALA A 85 -14.36 -3.60 -24.01
C ALA A 85 -14.78 -4.43 -25.22
N VAL A 86 -15.01 -3.77 -26.36
CA VAL A 86 -15.30 -4.43 -27.64
C VAL A 86 -14.08 -4.28 -28.51
N THR A 87 -13.49 -5.37 -28.97
CA THR A 87 -12.20 -5.35 -29.66
C THR A 87 -12.09 -6.40 -30.76
N THR A 88 -11.35 -6.07 -31.82
CA THR A 88 -10.91 -7.01 -32.87
C THR A 88 -9.44 -7.38 -32.75
N LEU A 89 -8.79 -7.01 -31.64
CA LEU A 89 -7.38 -7.28 -31.44
C LEU A 89 -7.12 -8.80 -31.33
N PRO A 90 -6.02 -9.30 -31.95
CA PRO A 90 -5.54 -10.64 -31.72
C PRO A 90 -5.37 -10.93 -30.22
N LYS A 91 -5.55 -12.20 -29.85
CA LYS A 91 -5.36 -12.67 -28.48
C LYS A 91 -4.28 -13.75 -28.38
N ALA A 92 -3.57 -13.76 -27.25
CA ALA A 92 -2.75 -14.86 -26.80
C ALA A 92 -3.21 -15.25 -25.39
N THR A 93 -3.31 -16.54 -25.11
CA THR A 93 -3.75 -17.05 -23.80
C THR A 93 -2.68 -17.97 -23.25
N ASP A 94 -2.36 -17.80 -21.97
CA ASP A 94 -1.47 -18.68 -21.23
C ASP A 94 -2.13 -19.04 -19.90
N GLY A 95 -2.70 -20.26 -19.86
CA GLY A 95 -3.48 -20.75 -18.73
C GLY A 95 -4.59 -19.80 -18.31
N PHE A 96 -4.33 -19.06 -17.23
CA PHE A 96 -5.28 -18.18 -16.56
C PHE A 96 -5.44 -16.80 -17.20
N THR A 97 -4.40 -16.28 -17.87
CA THR A 97 -4.39 -14.90 -18.39
C THR A 97 -4.53 -14.89 -19.91
N THR A 98 -5.36 -13.97 -20.44
CA THR A 98 -5.52 -13.72 -21.88
C THR A 98 -5.12 -12.29 -22.22
N LEU A 99 -4.14 -12.12 -23.12
CA LEU A 99 -3.65 -10.83 -23.59
C LEU A 99 -4.26 -10.50 -24.96
N HIS A 100 -4.95 -9.36 -25.05
CA HIS A 100 -5.43 -8.75 -26.29
C HIS A 100 -4.51 -7.59 -26.68
N ALA A 101 -3.81 -7.69 -27.80
CA ALA A 101 -2.84 -6.67 -28.22
C ALA A 101 -2.72 -6.60 -29.75
N HIS A 102 -2.27 -5.45 -30.25
CA HIS A 102 -1.90 -5.32 -31.66
C HIS A 102 -0.78 -6.31 -32.01
N ALA A 103 -0.83 -6.93 -33.19
CA ALA A 103 0.12 -7.98 -33.60
C ALA A 103 1.59 -7.53 -33.47
N ALA A 104 1.89 -6.27 -33.81
CA ALA A 104 3.24 -5.70 -33.68
C ALA A 104 3.72 -5.56 -32.23
N ASN A 105 2.82 -5.47 -31.26
CA ASN A 105 3.15 -5.35 -29.83
C ASN A 105 3.13 -6.71 -29.10
N MET A 106 2.47 -7.73 -29.68
CA MET A 106 2.29 -9.04 -29.06
C MET A 106 3.61 -9.66 -28.56
N PRO A 107 4.70 -9.73 -29.36
CA PRO A 107 5.95 -10.34 -28.90
C PRO A 107 6.59 -9.59 -27.73
N ARG A 108 6.41 -8.26 -27.68
CA ARG A 108 6.97 -7.42 -26.60
C ARG A 108 6.18 -7.54 -25.30
N LEU A 109 4.88 -7.76 -25.39
CA LEU A 109 3.96 -7.79 -24.25
C LEU A 109 3.65 -9.20 -23.73
N GLN A 110 4.13 -10.24 -24.41
CA GLN A 110 3.88 -11.64 -24.03
C GLN A 110 4.28 -11.94 -22.57
N HIS A 111 5.33 -11.31 -22.05
CA HIS A 111 5.76 -11.44 -20.65
C HIS A 111 4.70 -11.00 -19.62
N LEU A 112 3.69 -10.19 -20.02
CA LEU A 112 2.60 -9.79 -19.14
C LEU A 112 1.65 -10.95 -18.83
N LEU A 113 1.57 -11.96 -19.68
CA LEU A 113 0.78 -13.17 -19.42
C LEU A 113 1.28 -13.85 -18.15
N GLU A 114 2.56 -14.22 -18.14
CA GLU A 114 3.22 -14.86 -17.01
C GLU A 114 3.23 -13.95 -15.78
N PHE A 115 3.56 -12.66 -15.95
CA PHE A 115 3.60 -11.71 -14.82
C PHE A 115 2.24 -11.59 -14.11
N CYS A 116 1.16 -11.37 -14.85
CA CYS A 116 -0.17 -11.22 -14.26
C CYS A 116 -0.65 -12.52 -13.61
N THR A 117 -0.42 -13.68 -14.24
CA THR A 117 -0.75 -14.99 -13.66
C THR A 117 -0.02 -15.19 -12.33
N ASN A 118 1.30 -14.98 -12.29
CA ASN A 118 2.11 -15.13 -11.08
C ASN A 118 1.66 -14.18 -9.96
N VAL A 119 1.36 -12.91 -10.29
CA VAL A 119 0.86 -11.95 -9.30
C VAL A 119 -0.47 -12.39 -8.71
N VAL A 120 -1.41 -12.87 -9.53
CA VAL A 120 -2.72 -13.33 -9.07
C VAL A 120 -2.60 -14.56 -8.17
N GLU A 121 -1.76 -15.53 -8.54
CA GLU A 121 -1.52 -16.74 -7.75
C GLU A 121 -0.86 -16.42 -6.41
N MET A 122 0.20 -15.61 -6.41
CA MET A 122 0.89 -15.17 -5.20
C MET A 122 0.00 -14.31 -4.31
N ALA A 123 -0.87 -13.47 -4.88
CA ALA A 123 -1.86 -12.70 -4.14
C ALA A 123 -2.89 -13.61 -3.47
N ALA A 124 -3.36 -14.65 -4.17
CA ALA A 124 -4.27 -15.63 -3.59
C ALA A 124 -3.62 -16.38 -2.42
N GLU A 125 -2.36 -16.79 -2.54
CA GLU A 125 -1.62 -17.44 -1.45
C GLU A 125 -1.37 -16.49 -0.27
N ALA A 126 -0.98 -15.25 -0.56
CA ALA A 126 -0.68 -14.24 0.45
C ALA A 126 -1.91 -13.86 1.27
N THR A 127 -3.09 -13.79 0.63
CA THR A 127 -4.37 -13.43 1.27
C THR A 127 -5.14 -14.64 1.78
N GLY A 128 -4.84 -15.84 1.30
CA GLY A 128 -5.62 -17.05 1.58
C GLY A 128 -6.98 -17.08 0.87
N ILE A 129 -7.19 -16.25 -0.15
CA ILE A 129 -8.45 -16.08 -0.87
C ILE A 129 -8.20 -16.21 -2.37
N SER A 130 -8.85 -17.18 -3.02
CA SER A 130 -8.73 -17.38 -4.47
C SER A 130 -9.26 -16.19 -5.27
N PHE A 131 -8.70 -15.99 -6.47
CA PHE A 131 -9.24 -15.02 -7.41
C PHE A 131 -10.70 -15.38 -7.80
N PRO A 132 -11.61 -14.40 -7.86
CA PRO A 132 -13.05 -14.68 -7.98
C PRO A 132 -13.51 -15.08 -9.39
N ASN A 133 -12.69 -14.87 -10.41
CA ASN A 133 -13.03 -15.14 -11.82
C ASN A 133 -12.24 -16.30 -12.42
N LYS A 134 -12.77 -16.86 -13.52
CA LYS A 134 -12.16 -18.01 -14.22
C LYS A 134 -10.84 -17.70 -14.95
N GLY A 135 -10.51 -16.43 -15.11
CA GLY A 135 -9.32 -15.96 -15.79
C GLY A 135 -9.23 -14.45 -15.75
N LEU A 136 -8.09 -13.91 -16.18
CA LEU A 136 -7.84 -12.47 -16.27
C LEU A 136 -7.66 -12.04 -17.73
N ASP A 137 -8.35 -10.99 -18.14
CA ASP A 137 -8.19 -10.39 -19.46
C ASP A 137 -7.29 -9.16 -19.36
N VAL A 138 -6.22 -9.11 -20.16
CA VAL A 138 -5.31 -7.96 -20.29
C VAL A 138 -5.50 -7.34 -21.67
N LEU A 139 -6.00 -6.11 -21.73
CA LEU A 139 -6.20 -5.36 -22.95
C LEU A 139 -5.11 -4.30 -23.11
N ALA A 140 -4.23 -4.47 -24.09
CA ALA A 140 -3.14 -3.54 -24.38
C ALA A 140 -3.52 -2.53 -25.47
N LEU A 141 -3.60 -1.27 -25.10
CA LEU A 141 -3.96 -0.15 -25.98
C LEU A 141 -2.76 0.78 -26.19
N HIS A 142 -2.64 1.39 -27.36
CA HIS A 142 -1.48 2.22 -27.68
C HIS A 142 -1.52 3.57 -26.97
N ARG A 143 -2.69 4.23 -26.93
CA ARG A 143 -2.85 5.61 -26.43
C ARG A 143 -3.66 5.71 -25.13
N PHE A 144 -3.71 4.64 -24.34
CA PHE A 144 -4.41 4.67 -23.06
C PHE A 144 -3.81 5.76 -22.15
N PRO A 145 -4.63 6.63 -21.51
CA PRO A 145 -4.12 7.80 -20.80
C PRO A 145 -3.36 7.47 -19.51
N ARG A 146 -3.57 6.26 -18.96
CA ARG A 146 -2.90 5.76 -17.76
C ARG A 146 -1.91 4.65 -18.10
N PRO A 147 -0.93 4.36 -17.24
CA PRO A 147 -0.09 3.16 -17.37
C PRO A 147 -0.92 1.88 -17.41
N CYS A 148 -1.86 1.75 -16.48
CA CYS A 148 -2.81 0.65 -16.39
C CYS A 148 -4.05 1.05 -15.57
N HIS A 149 -5.10 0.24 -15.67
CA HIS A 149 -6.31 0.32 -14.86
C HIS A 149 -6.95 -1.07 -14.78
N SER A 150 -7.39 -1.51 -13.61
CA SER A 150 -8.09 -2.79 -13.45
C SER A 150 -9.55 -2.62 -13.06
N THR A 151 -10.34 -3.60 -13.48
CA THR A 151 -11.55 -4.01 -12.79
C THR A 151 -11.36 -5.42 -12.21
N TRP A 152 -12.45 -6.08 -11.79
CA TRP A 152 -12.41 -7.46 -11.27
C TRP A 152 -11.74 -8.47 -12.18
N LYS A 153 -11.95 -8.39 -13.49
CA LYS A 153 -11.45 -9.36 -14.48
C LYS A 153 -10.63 -8.74 -15.60
N LEU A 154 -10.87 -7.46 -15.91
CA LEU A 154 -10.27 -6.79 -17.05
C LEU A 154 -9.22 -5.78 -16.58
N VAL A 155 -7.99 -5.96 -17.06
CA VAL A 155 -6.92 -4.98 -16.91
C VAL A 155 -6.65 -4.32 -18.25
N VAL A 156 -6.70 -3.00 -18.31
CA VAL A 156 -6.28 -2.24 -19.48
C VAL A 156 -4.88 -1.71 -19.23
N VAL A 157 -3.96 -1.90 -20.17
CA VAL A 157 -2.56 -1.45 -20.08
C VAL A 157 -2.18 -0.58 -21.28
N ARG A 158 -1.33 0.41 -21.06
CA ARG A 158 -0.71 1.16 -22.15
C ARG A 158 0.49 0.38 -22.71
N ALA A 159 0.38 -0.07 -23.96
CA ALA A 159 1.33 -0.99 -24.61
C ALA A 159 2.80 -0.50 -24.57
N GLY A 160 3.05 0.80 -24.62
CA GLY A 160 4.42 1.36 -24.58
C GLY A 160 5.07 1.39 -23.19
N THR A 161 4.34 1.05 -22.13
CA THR A 161 4.80 1.23 -20.74
C THR A 161 5.59 0.04 -20.22
N PHE A 162 5.17 -1.19 -20.56
CA PHE A 162 5.71 -2.42 -19.98
C PHE A 162 6.75 -3.05 -20.89
N LYS A 163 7.93 -3.36 -20.36
CA LYS A 163 9.07 -3.90 -21.13
C LYS A 163 9.62 -5.16 -20.47
N ALA A 164 9.75 -6.25 -21.24
CA ALA A 164 10.21 -7.54 -20.76
C ALA A 164 11.56 -7.49 -20.01
N ASN A 165 12.53 -6.73 -20.52
CA ASN A 165 13.85 -6.57 -19.91
C ASN A 165 13.90 -5.34 -19.02
N ALA A 166 13.07 -5.31 -17.97
CA ALA A 166 13.22 -4.37 -16.87
C ALA A 166 14.46 -4.74 -16.02
N ALA A 167 15.65 -4.59 -16.61
CA ALA A 167 16.94 -4.69 -15.93
C ALA A 167 17.12 -3.42 -15.10
N GLY A 168 16.56 -3.43 -13.90
CA GLY A 168 16.52 -2.29 -13.01
C GLY A 168 15.39 -2.44 -12.02
N GLY A 169 15.69 -2.34 -10.73
CA GLY A 169 14.68 -2.39 -9.66
C GLY A 169 13.66 -1.24 -9.73
N LEU A 170 12.89 -1.06 -8.65
CA LEU A 170 11.81 -0.07 -8.60
C LEU A 170 12.28 1.38 -8.86
N HIS A 171 13.54 1.70 -8.56
CA HIS A 171 14.11 3.03 -8.82
C HIS A 171 14.20 3.38 -10.31
N THR A 172 14.08 2.38 -11.19
CA THR A 172 14.05 2.62 -12.64
C THR A 172 12.64 2.91 -13.14
N ASN A 173 12.55 3.67 -14.23
CA ASN A 173 11.31 3.89 -14.95
C ASN A 173 10.68 2.58 -15.49
N LEU A 174 11.37 1.45 -15.37
CA LEU A 174 10.91 0.13 -15.79
C LEU A 174 10.20 -0.64 -14.66
N GLY A 175 10.60 -0.46 -13.39
CA GLY A 175 9.99 -1.17 -12.26
C GLY A 175 8.67 -0.53 -11.77
N ARG A 176 8.57 0.80 -11.82
CA ARG A 176 7.39 1.56 -11.35
C ARG A 176 6.07 1.14 -12.00
N PRO A 177 6.00 0.91 -13.34
CA PRO A 177 4.77 0.43 -13.97
C PRO A 177 4.31 -0.93 -13.45
N TYR A 178 5.22 -1.85 -13.13
CA TYR A 178 4.86 -3.17 -12.59
C TYR A 178 4.34 -3.06 -11.17
N LEU A 179 4.91 -2.19 -10.32
CA LEU A 179 4.31 -1.91 -9.02
C LEU A 179 2.89 -1.36 -9.17
N ARG A 180 2.67 -0.42 -10.09
CA ARG A 180 1.32 0.09 -10.33
C ARG A 180 0.38 -1.01 -10.82
N LEU A 181 0.81 -1.86 -11.74
CA LEU A 181 0.02 -2.99 -12.23
C LEU A 181 -0.30 -4.00 -11.11
N THR A 182 0.66 -4.31 -10.24
CA THR A 182 0.44 -5.17 -9.07
C THR A 182 -0.57 -4.54 -8.12
N ILE A 183 -0.49 -3.23 -7.84
CA ILE A 183 -1.48 -2.53 -7.00
C ILE A 183 -2.89 -2.66 -7.60
N GLU A 184 -3.04 -2.41 -8.91
CA GLU A 184 -4.33 -2.56 -9.60
C GLU A 184 -4.86 -4.01 -9.54
N LEU A 185 -4.01 -5.02 -9.67
CA LEU A 185 -4.42 -6.43 -9.53
C LEU A 185 -4.84 -6.76 -8.09
N LEU A 186 -4.12 -6.24 -7.10
CA LEU A 186 -4.44 -6.45 -5.69
C LEU A 186 -5.72 -5.71 -5.25
N SER A 187 -6.16 -4.70 -6.01
CA SER A 187 -7.45 -4.05 -5.79
C SER A 187 -8.65 -5.00 -5.94
N THR A 188 -8.48 -6.15 -6.63
CA THR A 188 -9.52 -7.20 -6.67
C THR A 188 -9.88 -7.72 -5.28
N TRP A 189 -8.89 -7.91 -4.40
CA TRP A 189 -9.14 -8.28 -3.01
C TRP A 189 -9.46 -7.04 -2.16
N PHE A 190 -8.67 -5.99 -2.32
CA PHE A 190 -8.73 -4.80 -1.47
C PHE A 190 -9.35 -3.62 -2.21
N GLY A 191 -10.64 -3.39 -2.00
CA GLY A 191 -11.42 -2.32 -2.64
C GLY A 191 -12.56 -2.84 -3.51
N ASN A 192 -12.40 -4.02 -4.12
CA ASN A 192 -13.46 -4.66 -4.92
C ASN A 192 -14.27 -5.66 -4.07
N MET A 193 -13.62 -6.71 -3.58
CA MET A 193 -14.22 -7.74 -2.72
C MET A 193 -14.74 -7.15 -1.40
N VAL A 194 -13.89 -6.40 -0.70
CA VAL A 194 -14.25 -5.67 0.51
C VAL A 194 -13.88 -4.21 0.34
N THR A 195 -14.82 -3.31 0.65
CA THR A 195 -14.67 -1.86 0.49
C THR A 195 -15.17 -1.21 1.78
N VAL A 196 -14.28 -0.53 2.51
CA VAL A 196 -14.59 0.03 3.84
C VAL A 196 -14.14 1.48 4.03
N GLY A 197 -13.37 2.03 3.09
CA GLY A 197 -12.85 3.39 3.17
C GLY A 197 -11.92 3.68 1.99
N THR A 198 -11.15 4.75 2.05
CA THR A 198 -10.08 5.03 1.07
C THR A 198 -8.69 4.68 1.58
N TRP A 199 -8.53 4.55 2.90
CA TRP A 199 -7.20 4.41 3.50
C TRP A 199 -6.84 2.95 3.80
N LEU A 200 -7.76 2.17 4.38
CA LEU A 200 -7.48 0.80 4.84
C LEU A 200 -7.35 -0.17 3.66
N ASP A 201 -8.34 -0.21 2.77
CA ASP A 201 -8.34 -1.07 1.59
C ASP A 201 -7.24 -0.65 0.59
N ARG A 202 -7.08 0.63 0.27
CA ARG A 202 -5.95 1.07 -0.58
C ARG A 202 -4.60 0.81 0.09
N GLY A 203 -4.48 1.05 1.39
CA GLY A 203 -3.27 0.77 2.15
C GLY A 203 -2.90 -0.72 2.16
N LEU A 204 -3.88 -1.60 2.37
CA LEU A 204 -3.71 -3.05 2.28
C LEU A 204 -3.35 -3.47 0.85
N ALA A 205 -3.98 -2.90 -0.18
CA ALA A 205 -3.66 -3.18 -1.57
C ALA A 205 -2.18 -2.92 -1.87
N VAL A 206 -1.66 -1.76 -1.47
CA VAL A 206 -0.26 -1.40 -1.68
C VAL A 206 0.68 -2.24 -0.82
N LEU A 207 0.36 -2.49 0.45
CA LEU A 207 1.18 -3.31 1.34
C LEU A 207 1.33 -4.75 0.80
N TYR A 208 0.23 -5.36 0.35
CA TYR A 208 0.25 -6.68 -0.27
C TYR A 208 0.89 -6.67 -1.65
N ALA A 209 0.72 -5.58 -2.43
CA ALA A 209 1.40 -5.45 -3.72
C ALA A 209 2.92 -5.44 -3.57
N ILE A 210 3.47 -4.74 -2.57
CA ILE A 210 4.91 -4.77 -2.26
C ILE A 210 5.35 -6.20 -1.90
N LYS A 211 4.58 -6.89 -1.04
CA LYS A 211 4.86 -8.28 -0.65
C LYS A 211 4.86 -9.23 -1.85
N VAL A 212 3.82 -9.19 -2.69
CA VAL A 212 3.66 -10.06 -3.86
C VAL A 212 4.72 -9.74 -4.91
N LEU A 213 4.99 -8.46 -5.18
CA LEU A 213 6.02 -8.08 -6.13
C LEU A 213 7.41 -8.51 -5.67
N LYS A 214 7.67 -8.55 -4.35
CA LYS A 214 8.94 -9.04 -3.80
C LYS A 214 9.16 -10.51 -4.12
N LEU A 215 8.09 -11.31 -4.07
CA LEU A 215 8.13 -12.72 -4.46
C LEU A 215 8.28 -12.87 -5.98
N ALA A 216 7.55 -12.07 -6.76
CA ALA A 216 7.57 -12.15 -8.21
C ALA A 216 8.87 -11.60 -8.84
N LYS A 217 9.55 -10.65 -8.18
CA LYS A 217 10.79 -10.00 -8.62
C LYS A 217 11.77 -9.79 -7.45
N PRO A 218 12.35 -10.86 -6.87
CA PRO A 218 13.24 -10.76 -5.71
C PRO A 218 14.47 -9.87 -5.95
N GLN A 219 14.92 -9.78 -7.20
CA GLN A 219 16.07 -8.99 -7.63
C GLN A 219 15.85 -7.46 -7.62
N TRP A 220 14.64 -6.97 -7.35
CA TRP A 220 14.31 -5.54 -7.40
C TRP A 220 14.55 -4.76 -6.10
N LEU A 221 15.16 -5.37 -5.08
CA LEU A 221 15.48 -4.75 -3.79
C LEU A 221 14.27 -4.05 -3.14
N LEU A 222 13.12 -4.73 -3.10
CA LEU A 222 11.86 -4.12 -2.64
C LEU A 222 11.78 -3.90 -1.12
N ASP A 223 12.72 -4.44 -0.35
CA ASP A 223 12.79 -4.22 1.11
C ASP A 223 12.96 -2.75 1.46
N ASP A 224 13.63 -1.98 0.58
CA ASP A 224 13.88 -0.56 0.78
C ASP A 224 12.63 0.32 0.55
N ILE A 225 11.58 -0.20 -0.09
CA ILE A 225 10.40 0.61 -0.45
C ILE A 225 9.61 1.01 0.79
N LEU A 226 9.40 0.08 1.73
CA LEU A 226 8.68 0.39 2.96
C LEU A 226 9.46 1.40 3.81
N HIS A 227 10.79 1.29 3.86
CA HIS A 227 11.64 2.29 4.51
C HIS A 227 11.53 3.66 3.83
N LEU A 228 11.61 3.71 2.50
CA LEU A 228 11.40 4.94 1.73
C LEU A 228 10.02 5.55 2.00
N TYR A 229 8.97 4.74 2.02
CA TYR A 229 7.61 5.19 2.28
C TYR A 229 7.49 5.78 3.68
N ARG A 230 8.15 5.20 4.69
CA ARG A 230 8.20 5.76 6.04
C ARG A 230 8.94 7.09 6.08
N PHE A 231 10.11 7.21 5.44
CA PHE A 231 10.82 8.48 5.36
C PHE A 231 10.00 9.56 4.66
N VAL A 232 9.35 9.21 3.54
CA VAL A 232 8.44 10.11 2.84
C VAL A 232 7.24 10.45 3.75
N ALA A 233 6.64 9.51 4.47
CA ALA A 233 5.54 9.81 5.39
C ALA A 233 5.97 10.81 6.47
N LEU A 234 7.09 10.55 7.15
CA LEU A 234 7.68 11.38 8.20
C LEU A 234 8.25 12.73 7.70
N SER A 235 8.30 12.97 6.39
CA SER A 235 8.65 14.27 5.84
C SER A 235 7.46 15.25 5.78
N SER A 236 6.22 14.78 6.01
CA SER A 236 5.04 15.64 6.11
C SER A 236 4.75 16.01 7.56
N VAL A 237 4.42 17.28 7.77
CA VAL A 237 3.88 17.76 9.05
C VAL A 237 2.42 17.32 9.24
N ASP A 238 1.69 17.16 8.13
CA ASP A 238 0.29 16.72 8.13
C ASP A 238 0.24 15.22 7.80
N LEU A 239 0.51 14.38 8.80
CA LEU A 239 0.56 12.93 8.70
C LEU A 239 -0.77 12.35 9.17
N GLY A 240 -1.59 11.89 8.22
CA GLY A 240 -2.82 11.13 8.49
C GLY A 240 -2.96 9.95 7.53
N PRO A 241 -3.60 8.85 7.93
CA PRO A 241 -3.77 7.67 7.08
C PRO A 241 -4.55 7.95 5.79
N THR A 242 -5.42 8.96 5.80
CA THR A 242 -6.21 9.39 4.63
C THR A 242 -5.41 10.26 3.66
N HIS A 243 -4.20 10.69 4.01
CA HIS A 243 -3.39 11.57 3.16
C HIS A 243 -2.64 10.76 2.12
N GLU A 244 -2.88 11.10 0.86
CA GLU A 244 -2.17 10.53 -0.28
C GLU A 244 -1.02 11.43 -0.68
N LYS A 245 0.04 10.80 -1.18
CA LYS A 245 1.23 11.49 -1.68
C LYS A 245 1.52 11.04 -3.09
N VAL A 246 1.91 11.99 -3.92
CA VAL A 246 2.42 11.70 -5.25
C VAL A 246 3.85 11.20 -5.11
N LEU A 247 4.06 9.93 -5.43
CA LEU A 247 5.39 9.32 -5.53
C LEU A 247 5.46 8.53 -6.83
N TYR A 248 6.53 8.76 -7.59
CA TYR A 248 6.73 8.13 -8.90
C TYR A 248 5.59 8.40 -9.90
N ASP A 249 5.03 9.61 -9.88
CA ASP A 249 3.88 10.03 -10.71
C ASP A 249 2.56 9.30 -10.37
N TYR A 250 2.49 8.65 -9.20
CA TYR A 250 1.29 7.98 -8.69
C TYR A 250 0.86 8.54 -7.35
N GLU A 251 -0.44 8.78 -7.19
CA GLU A 251 -1.05 8.99 -5.88
C GLU A 251 -1.06 7.67 -5.11
N LEU A 252 -0.37 7.66 -3.97
CA LEU A 252 -0.22 6.50 -3.10
C LEU A 252 -0.55 6.88 -1.65
N PRO A 253 -1.27 6.03 -0.91
CA PRO A 253 -1.59 6.25 0.51
C PRO A 253 -0.39 5.85 1.39
N ILE A 254 0.74 6.54 1.21
CA ILE A 254 2.05 6.20 1.81
C ILE A 254 1.96 6.10 3.34
N THR A 255 1.19 7.00 3.97
CA THR A 255 0.97 6.99 5.43
C THR A 255 0.18 5.75 5.87
N ALA A 256 -0.91 5.42 5.18
CA ALA A 256 -1.70 4.21 5.46
C ALA A 256 -0.83 2.93 5.38
N VAL A 257 -0.03 2.83 4.31
CA VAL A 257 0.86 1.67 4.11
C VAL A 257 1.89 1.57 5.24
N SER A 258 2.47 2.70 5.64
CA SER A 258 3.46 2.75 6.72
C SER A 258 2.86 2.37 8.07
N LEU A 259 1.65 2.86 8.38
CA LEU A 259 0.90 2.49 9.58
C LEU A 259 0.55 1.00 9.58
N LEU A 260 -0.05 0.48 8.50
CA LEU A 260 -0.39 -0.93 8.39
C LEU A 260 0.84 -1.83 8.49
N ALA A 261 1.98 -1.40 7.96
CA ALA A 261 3.25 -2.11 8.11
C ALA A 261 3.76 -2.11 9.56
N MET A 262 3.62 -0.99 10.29
CA MET A 262 3.94 -0.90 11.72
C MET A 262 3.05 -1.84 12.55
N PHE A 263 1.74 -1.85 12.32
CA PHE A 263 0.82 -2.77 12.99
C PHE A 263 1.16 -4.23 12.64
N ARG A 264 1.41 -4.55 11.37
CA ARG A 264 1.83 -5.89 10.93
C ARG A 264 3.11 -6.35 11.62
N PHE A 265 4.08 -5.45 11.80
CA PHE A 265 5.31 -5.74 12.53
C PHE A 265 5.01 -6.08 14.00
N ALA A 266 4.22 -5.24 14.67
CA ALA A 266 3.92 -5.39 16.09
C ALA A 266 3.07 -6.63 16.43
N VAL A 267 2.11 -6.98 15.58
CA VAL A 267 1.19 -8.11 15.82
C VAL A 267 1.70 -9.45 15.26
N GLY A 268 2.75 -9.41 14.43
CA GLY A 268 3.27 -10.59 13.74
C GLY A 268 2.59 -10.89 12.41
N GLN A 269 3.35 -11.47 11.48
CA GLN A 269 2.90 -11.70 10.10
C GLN A 269 1.75 -12.69 9.99
N ASP A 270 1.76 -13.75 10.79
CA ASP A 270 0.75 -14.81 10.74
C ASP A 270 -0.61 -14.32 11.26
N SER A 271 -0.60 -13.62 12.40
CA SER A 271 -1.77 -12.93 12.95
C SER A 271 -2.35 -11.91 11.97
N PHE A 272 -1.50 -11.10 11.34
CA PHE A 272 -1.94 -10.12 10.33
C PHE A 272 -2.51 -10.80 9.08
N LYS A 273 -1.90 -11.90 8.61
CA LYS A 273 -2.43 -12.69 7.49
C LYS A 273 -3.79 -13.29 7.85
N ALA A 274 -3.93 -13.93 9.00
CA ALA A 274 -5.18 -14.52 9.46
C ALA A 274 -6.30 -13.48 9.56
N ALA A 275 -6.01 -12.30 10.12
CA ALA A 275 -6.94 -11.18 10.18
C ALA A 275 -7.37 -10.71 8.79
N THR A 276 -6.41 -10.57 7.87
CA THR A 276 -6.68 -10.17 6.48
C THR A 276 -7.56 -11.21 5.76
N THR A 277 -7.27 -12.50 5.91
CA THR A 277 -8.09 -13.58 5.34
C THR A 277 -9.52 -13.53 5.89
N ASN A 278 -9.67 -13.37 7.20
CA ASN A 278 -10.99 -13.30 7.84
C ASN A 278 -11.78 -12.07 7.41
N PHE A 279 -11.11 -10.93 7.26
CA PHE A 279 -11.69 -9.70 6.73
C PHE A 279 -12.19 -9.90 5.28
N LEU A 280 -11.36 -10.46 4.40
CA LEU A 280 -11.72 -10.72 3.00
C LEU A 280 -12.83 -11.78 2.87
N LYS A 281 -12.94 -12.75 3.79
CA LYS A 281 -14.07 -13.72 3.81
C LYS A 281 -15.43 -13.05 4.01
N LYS A 282 -15.49 -11.80 4.49
CA LYS A 282 -16.73 -11.02 4.59
C LYS A 282 -17.21 -10.44 3.24
N THR A 283 -16.54 -10.77 2.13
CA THR A 283 -16.92 -10.36 0.76
C THR A 283 -18.40 -10.60 0.46
N GLY A 284 -19.03 -9.64 -0.23
CA GLY A 284 -20.40 -9.76 -0.69
C GLY A 284 -21.47 -9.45 0.37
N ARG A 285 -21.04 -9.07 1.58
CA ARG A 285 -21.89 -8.42 2.58
C ARG A 285 -21.93 -6.91 2.36
N ASP A 286 -23.08 -6.31 2.62
CA ASP A 286 -23.30 -4.86 2.47
C ASP A 286 -22.94 -4.07 3.75
N ASP A 287 -22.62 -4.76 4.85
CA ASP A 287 -22.38 -4.19 6.18
C ASP A 287 -20.91 -4.22 6.62
N VAL A 288 -19.97 -4.51 5.71
CA VAL A 288 -18.56 -4.56 6.07
C VAL A 288 -18.04 -3.16 6.37
N VAL A 289 -17.39 -3.00 7.53
CA VAL A 289 -16.84 -1.73 8.03
C VAL A 289 -15.36 -1.87 8.39
N GLU A 290 -14.67 -0.75 8.56
CA GLU A 290 -13.25 -0.73 8.95
C GLU A 290 -13.00 -1.52 10.25
N GLN A 291 -13.92 -1.42 11.21
CA GLN A 291 -13.86 -2.12 12.49
C GLN A 291 -13.76 -3.64 12.33
N ASP A 292 -14.34 -4.22 11.27
CA ASP A 292 -14.29 -5.65 11.02
C ASP A 292 -12.86 -6.18 10.83
N PHE A 293 -11.97 -5.36 10.25
CA PHE A 293 -10.56 -5.70 10.09
C PHE A 293 -9.83 -5.67 11.44
N TRP A 294 -10.04 -4.60 12.23
CA TRP A 294 -9.40 -4.44 13.53
C TRP A 294 -9.87 -5.47 14.54
N ASP A 295 -11.16 -5.83 14.54
CA ASP A 295 -11.70 -6.92 15.36
C ASP A 295 -11.09 -8.27 14.94
N SER A 296 -10.92 -8.50 13.64
CA SER A 296 -10.26 -9.72 13.13
C SER A 296 -8.78 -9.77 13.54
N LEU A 297 -8.11 -8.62 13.60
CA LEU A 297 -6.72 -8.51 14.02
C LEU A 297 -6.55 -8.69 15.52
N LYS A 298 -7.44 -8.11 16.33
CA LYS A 298 -7.53 -8.35 17.77
C LYS A 298 -7.77 -9.83 18.06
N ALA A 299 -8.70 -10.48 17.37
CA ALA A 299 -8.99 -11.90 17.56
C ALA A 299 -7.83 -12.83 17.15
N SER A 300 -6.94 -12.37 16.27
CA SER A 300 -5.82 -13.15 15.75
C SER A 300 -4.49 -12.83 16.44
N SER A 301 -4.45 -11.89 17.38
CA SER A 301 -3.22 -11.43 18.05
C SER A 301 -3.39 -11.34 19.57
N SER A 302 -2.29 -11.18 20.30
CA SER A 302 -2.30 -10.94 21.75
C SER A 302 -2.49 -9.47 22.15
N THR A 303 -2.59 -8.55 21.18
CA THR A 303 -2.70 -7.12 21.45
C THR A 303 -4.16 -6.71 21.59
N GLU A 304 -4.61 -6.43 22.81
CA GLU A 304 -6.04 -6.28 23.11
C GLU A 304 -6.68 -4.99 22.59
N ASP A 305 -5.90 -3.93 22.29
CA ASP A 305 -6.43 -2.58 22.07
C ASP A 305 -6.09 -1.95 20.71
N ILE A 306 -5.73 -2.78 19.72
CA ILE A 306 -5.31 -2.31 18.38
C ILE A 306 -6.33 -1.36 17.74
N ALA A 307 -7.64 -1.65 17.85
CA ALA A 307 -8.68 -0.82 17.25
C ALA A 307 -8.64 0.64 17.76
N ASN A 308 -8.44 0.83 19.06
CA ASN A 308 -8.31 2.16 19.66
C ASN A 308 -6.97 2.80 19.27
N TYR A 309 -5.90 2.02 19.15
CA TYR A 309 -4.62 2.54 18.68
C TYR A 309 -4.75 3.16 17.29
N THR A 310 -5.40 2.45 16.37
CA THR A 310 -5.64 2.96 15.02
C THR A 310 -6.57 4.18 15.04
N LEU A 311 -7.55 4.23 15.94
CA LEU A 311 -8.43 5.40 16.09
C LEU A 311 -7.64 6.67 16.41
N VAL A 312 -6.66 6.61 17.33
CA VAL A 312 -5.80 7.76 17.66
C VAL A 312 -5.04 8.24 16.43
N TRP A 313 -4.41 7.32 15.69
CA TRP A 313 -3.70 7.63 14.44
C TRP A 313 -4.59 8.21 13.34
N ARG A 314 -5.90 7.95 13.35
CA ARG A 314 -6.86 8.53 12.40
C ARG A 314 -7.35 9.91 12.83
N GLN A 315 -7.51 10.14 14.14
CA GLN A 315 -8.10 11.37 14.67
C GLN A 315 -7.08 12.50 14.86
N HIS A 316 -5.81 12.16 15.03
CA HIS A 316 -4.75 13.12 15.29
C HIS A 316 -3.70 13.08 14.18
N SER A 317 -3.62 14.18 13.42
CA SER A 317 -2.56 14.37 12.44
C SER A 317 -1.21 14.59 13.12
N GLY A 318 -0.14 14.14 12.48
CA GLY A 318 1.23 14.21 12.97
C GLY A 318 1.74 12.88 13.47
N TYR A 319 2.88 12.91 14.17
CA TYR A 319 3.55 11.72 14.68
C TYR A 319 4.47 12.09 15.86
N PRO A 320 4.84 11.11 16.71
CA PRO A 320 5.67 11.42 17.88
C PRO A 320 7.16 11.49 17.55
N LEU A 321 7.85 12.34 18.30
CA LEU A 321 9.27 12.29 18.57
C LEU A 321 9.48 11.58 19.92
N LEU A 322 10.37 10.59 19.94
CA LEU A 322 10.81 9.93 21.17
C LEU A 322 12.12 10.52 21.64
N LYS A 323 12.13 11.07 22.85
CA LYS A 323 13.34 11.49 23.55
C LYS A 323 13.83 10.37 24.45
N VAL A 324 15.09 9.98 24.26
CA VAL A 324 15.69 8.81 24.88
C VAL A 324 16.84 9.24 25.78
N VAL A 325 16.74 8.87 27.05
CA VAL A 325 17.74 9.15 28.08
C VAL A 325 18.08 7.86 28.80
N ARG A 326 19.37 7.60 29.07
CA ARG A 326 19.75 6.49 29.95
C ARG A 326 19.71 6.96 31.40
N GLU A 327 18.89 6.29 32.21
CA GLU A 327 18.89 6.53 33.66
C GLU A 327 20.11 5.87 34.31
N ASP A 328 20.47 4.68 33.83
CA ASP A 328 21.66 3.93 34.21
C ASP A 328 22.13 3.01 33.06
N ALA A 329 23.10 2.13 33.32
CA ALA A 329 23.63 1.21 32.32
C ALA A 329 22.57 0.27 31.73
N GLU A 330 21.56 -0.14 32.49
CA GLU A 330 20.57 -1.13 32.04
C GLU A 330 19.16 -0.56 31.90
N THR A 331 18.98 0.74 32.13
CA THR A 331 17.67 1.38 32.18
C THR A 331 17.60 2.57 31.21
N VAL A 332 16.66 2.47 30.27
CA VAL A 332 16.41 3.48 29.23
C VAL A 332 15.04 4.11 29.47
N HIS A 333 15.01 5.40 29.73
CA HIS A 333 13.79 6.19 29.86
C HIS A 333 13.44 6.86 28.53
N VAL A 334 12.18 6.72 28.13
CA VAL A 334 11.69 7.20 26.84
C VAL A 334 10.46 8.05 27.07
N VAL A 335 10.48 9.28 26.56
CA VAL A 335 9.35 10.21 26.58
C VAL A 335 8.89 10.49 25.16
N GLN A 336 7.60 10.42 24.90
CA GLN A 336 7.03 10.82 23.61
C GLN A 336 6.46 12.25 23.68
N GLU A 337 6.73 13.02 22.63
CA GLU A 337 6.09 14.31 22.39
C GLU A 337 5.73 14.46 20.91
N PRO A 338 4.72 15.26 20.53
CA PRO A 338 4.47 15.55 19.13
C PRO A 338 5.70 16.17 18.45
N PHE A 339 6.10 15.64 17.29
CA PHE A 339 7.19 16.25 16.51
C PHE A 339 6.70 17.50 15.78
N PHE A 340 7.41 18.62 15.97
CA PHE A 340 7.13 19.87 15.26
C PHE A 340 8.36 20.31 14.47
N CYS A 341 8.17 20.64 13.20
CA CYS A 341 9.25 21.15 12.37
C CYS A 341 8.99 22.63 12.00
N LEU A 342 9.88 23.51 12.47
CA LEU A 342 9.75 24.96 12.36
C LEU A 342 10.09 25.49 10.95
N SER A 343 11.03 24.85 10.25
CA SER A 343 11.60 25.32 8.98
C SER A 343 11.00 24.66 7.72
N CYS A 344 10.21 23.60 7.87
CA CYS A 344 9.41 23.02 6.78
C CYS A 344 8.09 23.78 6.55
N HIS A 345 7.92 24.93 7.21
CA HIS A 345 6.80 25.83 7.01
C HIS A 345 7.14 26.94 6.02
N ASP A 346 6.24 27.19 5.08
CA ASP A 346 6.01 28.53 4.57
C ASP A 346 5.32 29.31 5.71
N SER A 347 6.08 30.15 6.40
CA SER A 347 5.77 31.18 7.41
C SER A 347 4.29 31.49 7.77
N ARG A 348 3.46 30.53 8.22
CA ARG A 348 2.06 30.83 8.61
C ARG A 348 1.55 30.27 9.94
N SER A 349 2.35 29.54 10.72
CA SER A 349 1.83 28.93 11.97
C SER A 349 2.52 29.37 13.26
N ARG A 350 3.18 30.54 13.27
CA ARG A 350 3.64 31.19 14.51
C ARG A 350 3.26 32.67 14.63
N ALA A 351 2.25 33.11 13.90
CA ALA A 351 1.70 34.46 14.05
C ALA A 351 0.29 34.42 14.66
N GLY A 352 0.22 34.63 15.98
CA GLY A 352 -1.00 34.85 16.78
C GLY A 352 -1.68 33.54 17.21
N THR A 353 -1.94 33.27 18.49
CA THR A 353 -2.32 34.15 19.59
C THR A 353 -1.70 33.70 20.92
N GLN A 354 -1.26 34.66 21.73
CA GLN A 354 -1.04 34.47 23.16
C GLN A 354 -2.41 34.42 23.87
N ASP A 355 -3.17 33.35 23.66
CA ASP A 355 -4.30 33.04 24.53
C ASP A 355 -3.91 31.87 25.43
N GLN A 356 -3.76 32.17 26.73
CA GLN A 356 -3.63 31.21 27.82
C GLN A 356 -4.95 30.45 28.06
N GLN A 357 -5.54 29.90 27.01
CA GLN A 357 -6.50 28.81 27.14
C GLN A 357 -5.68 27.53 27.15
N GLN A 358 -5.83 26.75 28.23
CA GLN A 358 -5.19 25.44 28.43
C GLN A 358 -5.04 24.74 27.09
N SER A 359 -3.81 24.68 26.57
CA SER A 359 -3.55 23.92 25.36
C SER A 359 -4.08 22.51 25.60
N PRO A 360 -4.84 21.92 24.66
CA PRO A 360 -5.32 20.55 24.83
C PRO A 360 -4.12 19.65 25.18
N PRO A 361 -4.31 18.64 26.05
CA PRO A 361 -3.23 17.73 26.42
C PRO A 361 -2.57 17.17 25.16
N ALA A 362 -1.24 17.13 25.16
CA ALA A 362 -0.46 16.65 24.03
C ALA A 362 -0.94 15.25 23.62
N THR A 363 -1.16 15.03 22.32
CA THR A 363 -1.56 13.73 21.79
C THR A 363 -0.50 12.68 22.13
N ILE A 364 -0.95 11.54 22.64
CA ILE A 364 -0.13 10.35 22.89
C ILE A 364 -0.47 9.33 21.81
N TRP A 365 0.48 9.01 20.93
CA TRP A 365 0.29 8.01 19.89
C TRP A 365 0.68 6.63 20.42
N PRO A 366 -0.21 5.63 20.31
CA PRO A 366 0.15 4.24 20.56
C PRO A 366 1.16 3.75 19.52
N ILE A 367 2.35 3.39 19.97
CA ILE A 367 3.45 2.95 19.11
C ILE A 367 4.13 1.68 19.62
N PRO A 368 4.53 0.76 18.74
CA PRO A 368 5.40 -0.34 19.10
C PRO A 368 6.84 0.16 19.21
N ILE A 369 7.48 -0.10 20.35
CA ILE A 369 8.88 0.24 20.59
C ILE A 369 9.72 -1.04 20.59
N THR A 370 10.84 -0.95 19.88
CA THR A 370 11.91 -1.94 19.89
C THR A 370 13.20 -1.28 20.33
N LEU A 371 14.03 -2.03 21.04
CA LEU A 371 15.30 -1.58 21.60
C LEU A 371 16.40 -2.58 21.22
N SER A 372 17.54 -2.06 20.76
CA SER A 372 18.80 -2.81 20.61
C SER A 372 19.93 -2.00 21.24
N TYR A 373 20.96 -2.67 21.70
CA TYR A 373 22.11 -2.07 22.38
C TYR A 373 23.39 -2.86 22.06
N ALA A 374 24.55 -2.26 22.29
CA ALA A 374 25.83 -2.79 21.79
C ALA A 374 26.16 -4.22 22.24
N SER A 375 25.81 -4.59 23.48
CA SER A 375 26.00 -5.96 24.01
C SER A 375 25.09 -7.02 23.36
N GLU A 376 23.95 -6.63 22.80
CA GLU A 376 23.03 -7.53 22.08
C GLU A 376 22.55 -6.86 20.76
N PRO A 377 23.44 -6.69 19.77
CA PRO A 377 23.11 -5.96 18.56
C PRO A 377 22.14 -6.76 17.68
N GLN A 378 21.18 -6.06 17.07
CA GLN A 378 20.22 -6.61 16.10
C GLN A 378 19.27 -7.70 16.63
N LYS A 379 19.28 -7.98 17.93
CA LYS A 379 18.35 -8.92 18.55
C LYS A 379 16.98 -8.26 18.70
N ILE A 380 16.05 -8.59 17.80
CA ILE A 380 14.66 -8.18 17.89
C ILE A 380 13.84 -9.42 18.24
N ASP A 381 13.30 -9.46 19.44
CA ASP A 381 12.24 -10.40 19.77
C ASP A 381 10.89 -9.75 19.42
N VAL A 382 10.32 -10.13 18.28
CA VAL A 382 8.99 -9.69 17.85
C VAL A 382 7.87 -10.10 18.82
N THR A 383 8.10 -11.10 19.67
CA THR A 383 7.16 -11.47 20.75
C THR A 383 7.27 -10.57 21.98
N ALA A 384 8.31 -9.74 22.05
CA ALA A 384 8.57 -8.79 23.14
C ALA A 384 8.35 -7.32 22.74
N VAL A 385 7.61 -7.05 21.65
CA VAL A 385 7.26 -5.68 21.25
C VAL A 385 6.43 -5.02 22.35
N VAL A 386 6.94 -3.90 22.88
CA VAL A 386 6.26 -3.10 23.90
C VAL A 386 5.44 -2.02 23.21
N TRP A 387 4.13 -1.98 23.45
CA TRP A 387 3.28 -0.87 23.04
C TRP A 387 3.38 0.28 24.04
N MET A 388 3.95 1.41 23.61
CA MET A 388 3.93 2.65 24.38
C MET A 388 2.60 3.35 24.17
N VAL A 389 1.74 3.30 25.19
CA VAL A 389 0.41 3.95 25.22
C VAL A 389 0.34 5.09 26.25
N SER A 390 1.47 5.40 26.88
CA SER A 390 1.66 6.43 27.88
C SER A 390 2.63 7.52 27.38
N PRO A 391 2.66 8.70 28.03
CA PRO A 391 3.63 9.76 27.70
C PRO A 391 5.09 9.34 27.89
N GLU A 392 5.34 8.42 28.81
CA GLU A 392 6.67 7.92 29.15
C GLU A 392 6.66 6.40 29.36
N VAL A 393 7.79 5.77 29.13
CA VAL A 393 8.02 4.34 29.39
C VAL A 393 9.48 4.11 29.75
N THR A 394 9.71 3.16 30.66
CA THR A 394 11.06 2.69 31.00
C THR A 394 11.28 1.31 30.41
N LEU A 395 12.36 1.17 29.64
CA LEU A 395 12.79 -0.08 29.01
C LEU A 395 14.04 -0.60 29.70
N LYS A 396 14.20 -1.93 29.71
CA LYS A 396 15.39 -2.60 30.24
C LYS A 396 16.31 -3.03 29.10
N ALA A 397 17.60 -2.81 29.30
CA ALA A 397 18.71 -3.25 28.46
C ALA A 397 19.66 -4.13 29.31
N PRO A 398 19.29 -5.40 29.58
CA PRO A 398 20.09 -6.27 30.44
C PRO A 398 21.51 -6.45 29.91
N ASN A 399 22.51 -6.42 30.80
CA ASN A 399 23.93 -6.56 30.45
C ASN A 399 24.48 -5.44 29.55
N ALA A 400 23.76 -4.31 29.40
CA ALA A 400 24.29 -3.14 28.73
C ALA A 400 25.25 -2.39 29.67
N HIS A 401 26.30 -1.81 29.09
CA HIS A 401 27.27 -0.98 29.79
C HIS A 401 27.02 0.50 29.52
N PHE A 402 27.51 1.39 30.40
CA PHE A 402 27.36 2.85 30.23
C PHE A 402 27.95 3.36 28.90
N ASP A 403 29.00 2.73 28.38
CA ASP A 403 29.64 3.10 27.12
C ASP A 403 28.98 2.49 25.86
N ASP A 404 27.94 1.67 26.04
CA ASP A 404 27.18 1.10 24.94
C ASP A 404 26.23 2.12 24.33
N TRP A 405 26.09 2.06 23.01
CA TRP A 405 24.97 2.74 22.35
C TRP A 405 23.67 1.97 22.61
N VAL A 406 22.57 2.72 22.68
CA VAL A 406 21.19 2.23 22.59
C VAL A 406 20.55 2.75 21.31
N LEU A 407 19.69 1.93 20.71
CA LEU A 407 19.02 2.18 19.44
C LEU A 407 17.56 1.77 19.55
N LEU A 408 16.65 2.74 19.43
CA LEU A 408 15.22 2.47 19.32
C LEU A 408 14.79 2.29 17.85
N ASN A 409 13.60 1.72 17.66
CA ASN A 409 12.96 1.52 16.36
C ASN A 409 13.85 0.68 15.42
N VAL A 410 14.36 -0.44 15.94
CA VAL A 410 15.21 -1.37 15.19
C VAL A 410 14.46 -1.85 13.94
N GLY A 411 15.10 -1.75 12.78
CA GLY A 411 14.51 -1.99 11.48
C GLY A 411 13.74 -0.81 10.88
N ASN A 412 13.61 0.33 11.58
CA ASN A 412 12.78 1.47 11.15
C ASN A 412 11.34 1.01 10.79
N GLU A 413 10.72 0.26 11.71
CA GLU A 413 9.40 -0.35 11.53
C GLU A 413 8.27 0.53 12.07
N GLY A 414 8.57 1.34 13.09
CA GLY A 414 7.68 2.31 13.71
C GLY A 414 7.65 3.64 12.97
N LEU A 415 6.48 4.30 12.99
CA LEU A 415 6.25 5.58 12.33
C LEU A 415 6.48 6.76 13.30
N TYR A 416 7.72 6.93 13.74
CA TYR A 416 8.12 7.98 14.69
C TYR A 416 9.60 8.31 14.56
N ARG A 417 9.97 9.51 15.03
CA ARG A 417 11.37 9.94 15.12
C ARG A 417 11.93 9.62 16.49
N VAL A 418 13.25 9.49 16.55
CA VAL A 418 13.98 9.23 17.80
C VAL A 418 15.09 10.24 17.92
N ASP A 419 15.16 10.84 19.10
CA ASP A 419 16.24 11.68 19.55
C ASP A 419 16.86 11.09 20.83
N TYR A 420 18.19 11.10 20.89
CA TYR A 420 18.97 10.55 21.99
C TYR A 420 19.76 11.65 22.71
N GLU A 421 20.08 11.47 23.98
CA GLU A 421 21.09 12.33 24.63
C GLU A 421 22.46 12.34 23.91
N ASP A 422 23.25 13.40 24.11
CA ASP A 422 24.51 13.65 23.39
C ASP A 422 25.54 12.53 23.57
N SER A 423 25.58 11.91 24.75
CA SER A 423 26.43 10.76 25.04
C SER A 423 26.08 9.60 24.12
N ASN A 424 24.80 9.21 24.03
CA ASN A 424 24.36 8.11 23.17
C ASN A 424 24.57 8.42 21.68
N TRP A 425 24.34 9.65 21.23
CA TRP A 425 24.72 10.06 19.87
C TRP A 425 26.21 9.85 19.61
N SER A 426 27.07 10.20 20.57
CA SER A 426 28.51 9.97 20.46
C SER A 426 28.86 8.48 20.39
N HIS A 427 28.18 7.62 21.14
CA HIS A 427 28.35 6.16 21.07
C HIS A 427 27.90 5.58 19.72
N LEU A 428 26.75 6.02 19.20
CA LEU A 428 26.25 5.62 17.88
C LEU A 428 27.20 6.06 16.75
N ILE A 429 27.69 7.31 16.79
CA ILE A 429 28.66 7.83 15.81
C ILE A 429 29.96 7.02 15.86
N ARG A 430 30.48 6.74 17.06
CA ARG A 430 31.69 5.93 17.24
C ARG A 430 31.50 4.52 16.67
N GLN A 431 30.35 3.88 16.92
CA GLN A 431 30.03 2.59 16.33
C GLN A 431 30.01 2.66 14.80
N LEU A 432 29.36 3.66 14.22
CA LEU A 432 29.27 3.82 12.76
C LEU A 432 30.63 4.05 12.10
N GLN A 433 31.54 4.77 12.78
CA GLN A 433 32.91 5.02 12.32
C GLN A 433 33.79 3.76 12.43
N ASN A 434 33.62 2.98 13.50
CA ASN A 434 34.41 1.77 13.74
C ASN A 434 33.94 0.59 12.89
N ASP A 435 32.64 0.27 12.95
CA ASP A 435 31.99 -0.77 12.16
C ASP A 435 30.49 -0.49 12.00
N SER A 436 30.12 0.04 10.84
CA SER A 436 28.73 0.33 10.50
C SER A 436 27.86 -0.92 10.30
N SER A 437 28.44 -2.10 10.09
CA SER A 437 27.68 -3.33 9.82
C SER A 437 26.90 -3.84 11.04
N VAL A 438 27.33 -3.45 12.25
CA VAL A 438 26.66 -3.79 13.52
C VAL A 438 25.27 -3.15 13.61
N ILE A 439 25.08 -1.95 13.05
CA ILE A 439 23.78 -1.27 13.02
C ILE A 439 23.05 -1.63 11.72
N PRO A 440 21.77 -2.08 11.75
CA PRO A 440 21.03 -2.45 10.55
C PRO A 440 20.96 -1.32 9.51
N VAL A 441 20.95 -1.67 8.22
CA VAL A 441 20.93 -0.71 7.10
C VAL A 441 19.81 0.33 7.25
N ALA A 442 18.59 -0.13 7.57
CA ALA A 442 17.44 0.73 7.77
C ALA A 442 17.63 1.74 8.92
N ASN A 443 18.27 1.33 10.01
CA ASN A 443 18.56 2.22 11.13
C ASN A 443 19.68 3.20 10.83
N ARG A 444 20.68 2.83 10.02
CA ARG A 444 21.69 3.80 9.55
C ARG A 444 21.04 4.92 8.74
N ALA A 445 20.12 4.57 7.84
CA ALA A 445 19.33 5.55 7.10
C ALA A 445 18.44 6.40 8.04
N GLN A 446 17.79 5.77 9.03
CA GLN A 446 16.98 6.47 10.03
C GLN A 446 17.79 7.45 10.88
N ILE A 447 19.00 7.07 11.32
CA ILE A 447 19.89 7.94 12.10
C ILE A 447 20.19 9.22 11.31
N ILE A 448 20.55 9.06 10.04
CA ILE A 448 20.83 10.20 9.15
C ILE A 448 19.57 11.05 8.97
N ASP A 449 18.44 10.43 8.61
CA ASP A 449 17.17 11.12 8.38
C ASP A 449 16.69 11.89 9.63
N ASN A 450 16.76 11.26 10.81
CA ASN A 450 16.41 11.88 12.08
C ASN A 450 17.32 13.07 12.39
N LEU A 451 18.64 12.92 12.26
CA LEU A 451 19.59 13.99 12.57
C LEU A 451 19.30 15.26 11.75
N PHE A 452 19.09 15.11 10.43
CA PHE A 452 18.73 16.25 9.57
C PHE A 452 17.40 16.89 9.97
N HIS A 453 16.36 16.10 10.23
CA HIS A 453 15.05 16.65 10.59
C HIS A 453 15.03 17.26 11.98
N LEU A 454 15.78 16.71 12.94
CA LEU A 454 15.97 17.29 14.28
C LEU A 454 16.70 18.64 14.19
N ALA A 455 17.71 18.74 13.33
CA ALA A 455 18.41 20.00 13.07
C ALA A 455 17.49 21.06 12.46
N LEU A 456 16.78 20.69 11.39
CA LEU A 456 15.83 21.56 10.69
C LEU A 456 14.72 22.04 11.62
N ALA A 457 14.24 21.18 12.50
CA ALA A 457 13.22 21.51 13.48
C ALA A 457 13.74 22.32 14.68
N GLY A 458 15.06 22.48 14.83
CA GLY A 458 15.68 23.21 15.93
C GLY A 458 15.77 22.43 17.25
N TYR A 459 15.55 21.12 17.22
CA TYR A 459 15.79 20.25 18.38
C TYR A 459 17.29 20.05 18.63
N ARG A 460 18.13 20.17 17.59
CA ARG A 460 19.59 20.01 17.68
C ARG A 460 20.37 21.00 16.83
N GLN A 461 21.60 21.26 17.25
CA GLN A 461 22.64 21.83 16.39
C GLN A 461 23.47 20.66 15.84
N VAL A 462 23.67 20.63 14.52
CA VAL A 462 24.41 19.56 13.82
C VAL A 462 25.73 20.07 13.32
#